data_AF-A0A8H3WLL7-F1
#
_entry.id   AF-A0A8H3WLL7-F1
#
_cell.length_a   1.000
_cell.length_b   1.000
_cell.length_c   1.000
_cell.angle_alpha   90.00
_cell.angle_beta   90.00
_cell.angle_gamma   90.00
#
_symmetry.space_group_name_H-M   'P 1'
#
loop_
_entity.id
_entity.type
_entity.pdbx_description
1 polymer ?
#
loop_
_entity_poly.entity_id
_entity_poly.type
_entity_poly.pdbx_seq_one_letter_code
_entity_poly.pdbx_strand_id
1 'polypeptide(L)'
;MRTSISSAARASRALNATRPASALSFSSRSRSHIYAPAARIHTTSPRPQGAEGAVASLRQVFGRQKPETPASEASESPETTTSSESDLLEPYEPLTTSSTLADLDRSVRTYLRNANTLTTAIRRERSRIAQRWTYELISADLMQIQRPFDHDNKPRLLSAIYLRDRCPCPQCVSPSSGNKSFSSAEIPEALKFDTVTKHPDGSLHITWQHDIPRAAAANHVSVFPAAGPQSMSRIATEHSIPFAPTRVYFTKDPVKRLLWDNAILAPRLRTIPYTDWMAGGDAFRAGAQELAATGLVFLTGVPHSETAVADIGLTFGALKETFYGRTWDVISKPDAENVAYTSSYLGLHSDMLYLESPPRIQLLHCLENSCSGGESIFSDAFFAAREMRKRQATQLKALGEVKVPYHYSKNGFFYRQDRPVFKWADDEKHVQDVWWSPPFQAPFHIPKNNKERARFREWHSGARMFQKILEDEAHMFQRKLQPGECVLFDNQRVLHGRREFDAGSGRRWLKGTYVANEDFLSTLNKLHEFRYAESRT
;
A
#
# COMPACT_ATOMS: atom_id res chain seq x y z
N MET A 1 -34.94 22.65 48.87
CA MET A 1 -34.93 23.22 50.25
C MET A 1 -34.06 22.28 51.10
N ARG A 2 -33.01 22.76 51.80
CA ARG A 2 -33.00 23.16 53.24
C ARG A 2 -33.49 22.02 54.17
N THR A 3 -32.79 21.52 55.21
CA THR A 3 -31.48 21.84 55.89
C THR A 3 -30.98 20.51 56.58
N SER A 4 -30.02 20.31 57.51
CA SER A 4 -29.16 21.12 58.43
C SER A 4 -27.89 20.35 58.93
N ILE A 5 -26.78 21.08 59.16
CA ILE A 5 -25.79 21.12 60.30
C ILE A 5 -25.79 19.90 61.29
N SER A 6 -24.67 19.23 61.62
CA SER A 6 -23.50 19.66 62.46
C SER A 6 -22.29 18.70 62.22
N SER A 7 -20.99 19.04 62.22
CA SER A 7 -20.10 19.76 63.19
C SER A 7 -19.92 19.01 64.54
N ALA A 8 -18.73 18.78 65.12
CA ALA A 8 -17.33 19.16 64.80
C ALA A 8 -16.37 18.02 65.33
N ALA A 9 -15.03 18.09 65.53
CA ALA A 9 -14.05 19.19 65.53
C ALA A 9 -12.60 18.80 65.09
N ARG A 10 -11.67 18.53 66.05
CA ARG A 10 -10.18 18.55 65.91
C ARG A 10 -9.53 17.64 67.02
N ALA A 11 -8.22 17.32 67.09
CA ALA A 11 -7.05 17.97 66.51
C ALA A 11 -5.81 17.07 66.25
N SER A 12 -5.00 17.58 65.33
CA SER A 12 -3.63 17.27 64.92
C SER A 12 -2.59 16.88 65.98
N ARG A 13 -1.61 16.06 65.55
CA ARG A 13 -0.20 16.49 65.42
C ARG A 13 0.55 15.64 64.38
N ALA A 14 1.64 16.19 63.83
CA ALA A 14 2.51 15.56 62.85
C ALA A 14 3.97 15.81 63.22
N LEU A 15 4.90 15.03 62.68
CA LEU A 15 6.26 15.46 62.31
C LEU A 15 6.97 14.42 61.43
N ASN A 16 8.07 14.84 60.78
CA ASN A 16 8.93 14.06 59.88
C ASN A 16 9.86 13.12 60.70
N ALA A 17 10.69 12.21 60.15
CA ALA A 17 11.44 12.28 58.90
C ALA A 17 12.12 10.95 58.46
N THR A 18 12.81 11.04 57.30
CA THR A 18 13.97 10.27 56.81
C THR A 18 13.88 8.78 56.42
N ARG A 19 14.52 8.51 55.28
CA ARG A 19 14.86 7.22 54.66
C ARG A 19 16.19 6.70 55.23
N PRO A 20 16.53 5.40 55.15
CA PRO A 20 17.18 4.87 53.94
C PRO A 20 16.66 3.48 53.50
N ALA A 21 17.38 2.79 52.62
CA ALA A 21 16.94 1.55 51.96
C ALA A 21 17.89 0.36 52.25
N SER A 22 17.37 -0.87 52.10
CA SER A 22 18.17 -2.10 51.99
C SER A 22 17.40 -3.18 51.19
N ALA A 23 18.10 -4.21 50.72
CA ALA A 23 17.63 -5.14 49.69
C ALA A 23 16.65 -6.23 50.18
N LEU A 24 15.89 -6.80 49.24
CA LEU A 24 15.19 -8.08 49.40
C LEU A 24 15.67 -9.08 48.36
N SER A 25 16.15 -10.24 48.85
CA SER A 25 16.57 -11.38 48.04
C SER A 25 15.40 -12.31 47.71
N PHE A 26 15.33 -12.83 46.49
CA PHE A 26 14.50 -14.00 46.16
C PHE A 26 15.34 -15.13 45.57
N SER A 27 15.12 -16.35 46.04
CA SER A 27 15.94 -17.52 45.73
C SER A 27 15.44 -18.29 44.51
N SER A 28 16.37 -18.75 43.69
CA SER A 28 16.11 -19.73 42.63
C SER A 28 15.79 -21.12 43.21
N ARG A 29 14.80 -21.81 42.63
CA ARG A 29 14.64 -23.27 42.77
C ARG A 29 14.46 -23.92 41.41
N SER A 30 15.46 -24.70 41.00
CA SER A 30 15.36 -25.63 39.88
C SER A 30 14.83 -26.98 40.36
N ARG A 31 13.98 -27.63 39.55
CA ARG A 31 13.81 -29.09 39.54
C ARG A 31 13.61 -29.56 38.10
N SER A 32 14.28 -30.66 37.78
CA SER A 32 14.34 -31.25 36.45
C SER A 32 13.55 -32.55 36.40
N HIS A 33 12.75 -32.77 35.35
CA HIS A 33 12.21 -34.10 35.04
C HIS A 33 12.47 -34.48 33.58
N ILE A 34 13.25 -35.55 33.48
CA ILE A 34 13.60 -36.42 32.36
C ILE A 34 12.48 -36.57 31.31
N TYR A 35 12.85 -36.56 30.03
CA TYR A 35 12.11 -37.21 28.95
C TYR A 35 13.07 -38.10 28.14
N ALA A 36 12.60 -39.27 27.71
CA ALA A 36 13.38 -40.24 26.95
C ALA A 36 13.26 -40.02 25.42
N PRO A 37 14.28 -40.40 24.62
CA PRO A 37 14.26 -40.20 23.17
C PRO A 37 13.39 -41.23 22.44
N ALA A 38 12.47 -40.76 21.59
CA ALA A 38 11.71 -41.61 20.66
C ALA A 38 12.41 -41.73 19.29
N ALA A 39 12.21 -42.85 18.61
CA ALA A 39 13.02 -43.29 17.47
C ALA A 39 13.00 -42.38 16.23
N ARG A 40 14.12 -42.33 15.51
CA ARG A 40 14.13 -41.94 14.09
C ARG A 40 13.41 -43.02 13.28
N ILE A 41 12.43 -42.63 12.47
CA ILE A 41 11.90 -43.47 11.39
C ILE A 41 12.50 -42.96 10.08
N HIS A 42 13.26 -43.81 9.40
CA HIS A 42 13.67 -43.57 8.01
C HIS A 42 12.56 -44.04 7.07
N THR A 43 12.06 -43.15 6.22
CA THR A 43 11.30 -43.51 5.02
C THR A 43 12.02 -42.93 3.80
N THR A 44 12.44 -43.81 2.90
CA THR A 44 13.19 -43.47 1.69
C THR A 44 12.27 -43.49 0.48
N SER A 45 12.29 -42.42 -0.33
CA SER A 45 11.78 -42.41 -1.71
C SER A 45 12.70 -41.57 -2.60
N PRO A 46 12.74 -41.84 -3.92
CA PRO A 46 13.92 -41.56 -4.74
C PRO A 46 13.99 -40.16 -5.35
N ARG A 47 15.23 -39.71 -5.62
CA ARG A 47 15.53 -38.62 -6.56
C ARG A 47 15.47 -39.12 -8.01
N PRO A 48 14.90 -38.34 -8.95
CA PRO A 48 15.31 -38.36 -10.35
C PRO A 48 16.73 -37.77 -10.50
N GLN A 49 17.45 -38.19 -11.53
CA GLN A 49 18.73 -37.60 -11.97
C GLN A 49 18.56 -36.96 -13.35
N GLY A 50 19.43 -35.99 -13.68
CA GLY A 50 19.39 -35.24 -14.95
C GLY A 50 18.80 -33.83 -14.79
N ALA A 51 19.39 -32.77 -15.35
CA ALA A 51 20.63 -32.70 -16.13
C ALA A 51 21.42 -31.41 -15.82
N GLU A 52 22.72 -31.44 -16.07
CA GLU A 52 23.63 -30.29 -16.02
C GLU A 52 23.90 -29.76 -17.44
N GLY A 53 24.22 -28.47 -17.55
CA GLY A 53 24.54 -27.79 -18.82
C GLY A 53 23.35 -27.05 -19.45
N ALA A 54 23.55 -25.94 -20.16
CA ALA A 54 24.79 -25.23 -20.48
C ALA A 54 24.61 -23.71 -20.52
N VAL A 55 25.73 -22.97 -20.57
CA VAL A 55 25.80 -21.50 -20.65
C VAL A 55 26.26 -21.08 -22.05
N ALA A 56 25.94 -19.83 -22.46
CA ALA A 56 26.20 -19.20 -23.76
C ALA A 56 25.20 -19.62 -24.87
N SER A 57 24.91 -18.81 -25.90
CA SER A 57 25.71 -17.69 -26.45
C SER A 57 24.90 -16.45 -26.88
N LEU A 58 25.58 -15.30 -26.93
CA LEU A 58 25.16 -14.07 -27.60
C LEU A 58 25.69 -14.03 -29.04
N ARG A 59 24.87 -13.63 -30.04
CA ARG A 59 25.26 -12.68 -31.12
C ARG A 59 24.15 -12.33 -32.13
N GLN A 60 24.25 -11.10 -32.64
CA GLN A 60 23.87 -10.60 -33.98
C GLN A 60 22.44 -10.85 -34.52
N VAL A 61 21.70 -9.75 -34.71
CA VAL A 61 21.49 -9.20 -36.08
C VAL A 61 21.65 -7.67 -36.04
N PHE A 62 22.38 -7.10 -36.99
CA PHE A 62 22.36 -5.67 -37.32
C PHE A 62 22.29 -5.57 -38.85
N GLY A 63 21.33 -4.82 -39.38
CA GLY A 63 21.19 -4.55 -40.82
C GLY A 63 20.94 -3.06 -41.05
N ARG A 64 21.83 -2.40 -41.78
CA ARG A 64 21.66 -1.00 -42.23
C ARG A 64 21.03 -0.97 -43.62
N GLN A 65 20.26 0.08 -43.90
CA GLN A 65 20.25 0.70 -45.24
C GLN A 65 19.92 2.19 -45.17
N LYS A 66 20.44 2.96 -46.13
CA LYS A 66 20.24 4.39 -46.35
C LYS A 66 20.30 4.62 -47.86
N PRO A 67 19.35 5.39 -48.44
CA PRO A 67 19.74 6.58 -49.22
C PRO A 67 18.71 7.73 -49.12
N GLU A 68 18.96 8.96 -49.59
CA GLU A 68 20.19 9.78 -49.50
C GLU A 68 19.76 11.27 -49.65
N THR A 69 20.46 12.10 -50.44
CA THR A 69 20.17 13.55 -50.65
C THR A 69 20.52 14.00 -52.08
N PRO A 70 19.85 15.06 -52.58
CA PRO A 70 20.52 16.30 -53.02
C PRO A 70 20.08 17.49 -52.13
N ALA A 71 20.80 18.61 -51.91
CA ALA A 71 21.52 19.54 -52.81
C ALA A 71 20.57 20.42 -53.68
N SER A 72 20.83 21.72 -53.91
CA SER A 72 22.06 22.53 -53.72
C SER A 72 21.80 24.02 -53.38
N GLU A 73 22.90 24.78 -53.17
CA GLU A 73 23.13 26.25 -53.41
C GLU A 73 22.14 27.33 -52.85
N ALA A 74 22.58 28.37 -52.11
CA ALA A 74 23.29 29.62 -52.50
C ALA A 74 22.36 30.71 -53.10
N SER A 75 22.55 32.04 -52.96
CA SER A 75 23.66 32.87 -52.45
C SER A 75 23.16 34.19 -51.78
N GLU A 76 24.11 35.04 -51.37
CA GLU A 76 24.03 36.53 -51.28
C GLU A 76 23.07 37.25 -50.29
N SER A 77 23.70 37.86 -49.29
CA SER A 77 23.38 39.19 -48.72
C SER A 77 24.14 40.30 -49.47
N PRO A 78 23.98 41.62 -49.18
CA PRO A 78 23.05 42.31 -48.26
C PRO A 78 22.27 43.48 -48.93
N GLU A 79 21.48 44.25 -48.18
CA GLU A 79 21.73 45.70 -47.98
C GLU A 79 20.72 46.36 -47.00
N THR A 80 21.01 47.60 -46.60
CA THR A 80 20.26 48.41 -45.63
C THR A 80 19.51 49.56 -46.30
N THR A 81 18.30 49.90 -45.82
CA THR A 81 17.86 51.30 -45.77
C THR A 81 16.70 51.52 -44.78
N THR A 82 16.34 52.77 -44.55
CA THR A 82 15.55 53.25 -43.41
C THR A 82 14.13 53.71 -43.75
N SER A 83 13.36 53.91 -42.68
CA SER A 83 12.43 55.03 -42.44
C SER A 83 10.99 55.05 -43.00
N SER A 84 10.13 55.62 -42.13
CA SER A 84 8.85 56.33 -42.33
C SER A 84 7.57 55.54 -42.65
N GLU A 85 6.56 55.85 -41.85
CA GLU A 85 5.14 55.58 -42.08
C GLU A 85 4.56 56.55 -43.13
N SER A 86 3.72 56.06 -44.05
CA SER A 86 2.48 56.76 -44.44
C SER A 86 1.56 55.86 -45.27
N ASP A 87 0.28 55.92 -44.95
CA ASP A 87 -0.87 55.26 -45.59
C ASP A 87 -0.80 54.99 -47.11
N LEU A 88 -1.03 53.72 -47.49
CA LEU A 88 -2.02 53.39 -48.54
C LEU A 88 -2.78 52.11 -48.13
N LEU A 89 -4.11 52.23 -48.07
CA LEU A 89 -5.02 51.11 -47.84
C LEU A 89 -5.30 50.39 -49.15
N GLU A 90 -4.81 49.16 -49.33
CA GLU A 90 -5.38 48.24 -50.31
C GLU A 90 -6.73 47.68 -49.81
N PRO A 91 -7.67 47.31 -50.71
CA PRO A 91 -9.00 46.89 -50.31
C PRO A 91 -8.98 45.57 -49.54
N TYR A 92 -9.74 45.51 -48.45
CA TYR A 92 -9.99 44.28 -47.71
C TYR A 92 -10.75 43.27 -48.59
N GLU A 93 -10.06 42.28 -49.13
CA GLU A 93 -10.73 41.11 -49.72
C GLU A 93 -11.55 40.41 -48.63
N PRO A 94 -12.83 40.09 -48.87
CA PRO A 94 -13.67 39.45 -47.87
C PRO A 94 -13.15 38.04 -47.60
N LEU A 95 -12.70 37.78 -46.36
CA LEU A 95 -12.27 36.47 -45.88
C LEU A 95 -13.36 35.39 -46.14
N THR A 96 -13.21 34.66 -47.24
CA THR A 96 -14.11 33.57 -47.67
C THR A 96 -13.83 32.27 -46.90
N THR A 97 -13.58 32.37 -45.60
CA THR A 97 -13.44 31.22 -44.70
C THR A 97 -14.77 30.94 -44.00
N SER A 98 -15.56 30.05 -44.61
CA SER A 98 -16.53 29.26 -43.84
C SER A 98 -15.76 28.31 -42.92
N SER A 99 -15.28 28.83 -41.79
CA SER A 99 -14.58 28.03 -40.79
C SER A 99 -15.56 27.05 -40.20
N THR A 100 -15.48 25.77 -40.58
CA THR A 100 -16.43 24.78 -40.08
C THR A 100 -16.28 24.63 -38.57
N LEU A 101 -17.32 24.15 -37.88
CA LEU A 101 -17.21 23.81 -36.45
C LEU A 101 -16.03 22.85 -36.18
N ALA A 102 -15.68 21.97 -37.13
CA ALA A 102 -14.54 21.07 -37.02
C ALA A 102 -13.18 21.81 -37.11
N ASP A 103 -13.07 22.89 -37.88
CA ASP A 103 -11.85 23.69 -38.02
C ASP A 103 -11.66 24.67 -36.85
N LEU A 104 -12.75 25.23 -36.34
CA LEU A 104 -12.74 25.96 -35.07
C LEU A 104 -12.34 25.02 -33.91
N ASP A 105 -12.94 23.83 -33.80
CA ASP A 105 -12.63 22.86 -32.76
C ASP A 105 -11.24 22.19 -32.93
N ARG A 106 -10.69 22.16 -34.16
CA ARG A 106 -9.28 21.81 -34.42
C ARG A 106 -8.34 22.92 -33.95
N SER A 107 -8.70 24.17 -34.19
CA SER A 107 -7.93 25.36 -33.76
C SER A 107 -7.94 25.50 -32.25
N VAL A 108 -9.10 25.35 -31.59
CA VAL A 108 -9.24 25.31 -30.12
C VAL A 108 -8.44 24.16 -29.52
N ARG A 109 -8.52 22.93 -30.07
CA ARG A 109 -7.70 21.81 -29.59
C ARG A 109 -6.19 22.04 -29.78
N THR A 110 -5.79 22.72 -30.86
CA THR A 110 -4.38 23.09 -31.10
C THR A 110 -3.92 24.17 -30.13
N TYR A 111 -4.72 25.22 -29.90
CA TYR A 111 -4.47 26.26 -28.91
C TYR A 111 -4.38 25.67 -27.49
N LEU A 112 -5.31 24.80 -27.10
CA LEU A 112 -5.27 24.10 -25.81
C LEU A 112 -4.06 23.18 -25.68
N ARG A 113 -3.65 22.49 -26.75
CA ARG A 113 -2.43 21.67 -26.76
C ARG A 113 -1.17 22.53 -26.62
N ASN A 114 -1.10 23.67 -27.31
CA ASN A 114 0.01 24.61 -27.24
C ASN A 114 0.06 25.31 -25.87
N ALA A 115 -1.08 25.74 -25.32
CA ALA A 115 -1.19 26.31 -23.98
C ALA A 115 -0.81 25.30 -22.88
N ASN A 116 -1.18 24.02 -23.01
CA ASN A 116 -0.72 22.96 -22.11
C ASN A 116 0.78 22.68 -22.28
N THR A 117 1.31 22.73 -23.50
CA THR A 117 2.75 22.56 -23.78
C THR A 117 3.56 23.70 -23.18
N LEU A 118 3.14 24.96 -23.39
CA LEU A 118 3.74 26.15 -22.80
C LEU A 118 3.60 26.15 -21.26
N THR A 119 2.45 25.77 -20.72
CA THR A 119 2.25 25.59 -19.27
C THR A 119 3.18 24.50 -18.73
N THR A 120 3.44 23.43 -19.48
CA THR A 120 4.36 22.36 -19.10
C THR A 120 5.83 22.79 -19.21
N ALA A 121 6.19 23.58 -20.22
CA ALA A 121 7.50 24.19 -20.36
C ALA A 121 7.77 25.21 -19.24
N ILE A 122 6.83 26.11 -18.95
CA ILE A 122 6.89 27.05 -17.82
C ILE A 122 6.91 26.30 -16.48
N ARG A 123 6.19 25.18 -16.32
CA ARG A 123 6.30 24.32 -15.12
C ARG A 123 7.65 23.62 -15.03
N ARG A 124 8.23 23.13 -16.14
CA ARG A 124 9.59 22.57 -16.19
C ARG A 124 10.63 23.62 -15.81
N GLU A 125 10.57 24.81 -16.40
CA GLU A 125 11.58 25.86 -16.16
C GLU A 125 11.41 26.55 -14.81
N ARG A 126 10.18 26.80 -14.35
CA ARG A 126 9.94 27.18 -12.94
C ARG A 126 10.41 26.09 -11.98
N SER A 127 10.30 24.81 -12.32
CA SER A 127 10.87 23.73 -11.49
C SER A 127 12.40 23.74 -11.51
N ARG A 128 13.04 24.02 -12.65
CA ARG A 128 14.49 24.10 -12.81
C ARG A 128 15.09 25.30 -12.06
N ILE A 129 14.41 26.45 -12.11
CA ILE A 129 14.77 27.65 -11.33
C ILE A 129 14.51 27.43 -9.83
N ALA A 130 13.35 26.87 -9.45
CA ALA A 130 13.01 26.52 -8.07
C ALA A 130 13.65 25.19 -7.59
N GLN A 131 14.72 24.71 -8.23
CA GLN A 131 15.51 23.54 -7.81
C GLN A 131 16.84 23.92 -7.14
N ARG A 132 17.15 25.23 -7.03
CA ARG A 132 18.33 25.71 -6.28
C ARG A 132 18.11 25.59 -4.77
N TRP A 133 18.24 24.38 -4.26
CA TRP A 133 18.36 24.10 -2.83
C TRP A 133 19.59 24.83 -2.25
N THR A 134 19.36 25.57 -1.16
CA THR A 134 20.38 26.19 -0.32
C THR A 134 20.65 25.32 0.92
N TYR A 135 21.89 25.39 1.41
CA TYR A 135 22.38 24.66 2.57
C TYR A 135 23.14 25.66 3.45
N GLU A 136 22.85 25.65 4.75
CA GLU A 136 23.38 26.63 5.70
C GLU A 136 23.62 25.94 7.04
N LEU A 137 24.80 26.10 7.63
CA LEU A 137 25.10 25.56 8.96
C LEU A 137 24.61 26.56 10.02
N ILE A 138 23.63 26.14 10.82
CA ILE A 138 23.04 26.93 11.91
C ILE A 138 23.83 26.74 13.21
N SER A 139 24.39 25.54 13.39
CA SER A 139 25.35 25.19 14.43
C SER A 139 26.30 24.10 13.91
N ALA A 140 27.31 23.73 14.70
CA ALA A 140 28.23 22.65 14.35
C ALA A 140 27.53 21.28 14.18
N ASP A 141 26.33 21.10 14.75
CA ASP A 141 25.54 19.87 14.73
C ASP A 141 24.21 19.99 13.94
N LEU A 142 23.86 21.18 13.41
CA LEU A 142 22.58 21.44 12.74
C LEU A 142 22.73 22.18 11.40
N MET A 143 22.24 21.57 10.33
CA MET A 143 22.17 22.17 8.99
C MET A 143 20.72 22.52 8.62
N GLN A 144 20.50 23.77 8.22
CA GLN A 144 19.32 24.22 7.51
C GLN A 144 19.42 23.87 6.03
N ILE A 145 18.36 23.30 5.49
CA ILE A 145 18.16 23.14 4.05
C ILE A 145 16.84 23.82 3.66
N GLN A 146 16.87 24.63 2.60
CA GLN A 146 15.70 25.36 2.11
C GLN A 146 15.59 25.28 0.59
N ARG A 147 14.35 25.34 0.10
CA ARG A 147 14.01 25.43 -1.32
C ARG A 147 13.28 26.75 -1.57
N PRO A 148 13.65 27.53 -2.61
CA PRO A 148 12.84 28.64 -3.07
C PRO A 148 11.44 28.17 -3.48
N PHE A 149 10.39 28.78 -2.92
CA PHE A 149 8.98 28.50 -3.24
C PHE A 149 8.50 27.08 -2.91
N ASP A 150 8.87 26.53 -1.76
CA ASP A 150 8.21 25.33 -1.24
C ASP A 150 6.81 25.66 -0.69
N HIS A 151 5.86 24.71 -0.71
CA HIS A 151 4.44 25.01 -0.43
C HIS A 151 4.17 25.49 1.01
N ASP A 152 4.97 25.06 1.99
CA ASP A 152 4.91 25.57 3.38
C ASP A 152 5.80 26.81 3.59
N ASN A 153 6.68 27.12 2.64
CA ASN A 153 7.82 28.04 2.69
C ASN A 153 8.79 27.90 3.91
N LYS A 154 8.63 26.84 4.71
CA LYS A 154 9.45 26.58 5.91
C LYS A 154 10.75 25.86 5.58
N PRO A 155 11.92 26.32 6.06
CA PRO A 155 13.14 25.54 5.99
C PRO A 155 13.01 24.21 6.76
N ARG A 156 13.89 23.26 6.47
CA ARG A 156 14.00 21.99 7.18
C ARG A 156 15.35 21.95 7.91
N LEU A 157 15.34 21.50 9.16
CA LEU A 157 16.53 21.42 10.00
C LEU A 157 16.94 19.94 10.11
N LEU A 158 18.18 19.64 9.75
CA LEU A 158 18.72 18.27 9.70
C LEU A 158 19.98 18.22 10.59
N SER A 159 19.99 17.34 11.59
CA SER A 159 21.15 17.19 12.48
C SER A 159 22.27 16.41 11.81
N ALA A 160 23.50 16.61 12.28
CA ALA A 160 24.68 15.88 11.83
C ALA A 160 24.47 14.37 11.95
N ILE A 161 23.97 13.91 13.10
CA ILE A 161 23.68 12.48 13.36
C ILE A 161 22.66 11.92 12.36
N TYR A 162 21.57 12.65 12.08
CA TYR A 162 20.55 12.21 11.13
C TYR A 162 21.09 12.05 9.70
N LEU A 163 21.97 12.95 9.25
CA LEU A 163 22.59 12.86 7.94
C LEU A 163 23.70 11.79 7.90
N ARG A 164 24.49 11.66 8.96
CA ARG A 164 25.53 10.64 9.08
C ARG A 164 24.96 9.23 9.10
N ASP A 165 23.81 9.04 9.75
CA ASP A 165 23.03 7.79 9.73
C ASP A 165 22.49 7.43 8.35
N ARG A 166 22.24 8.45 7.52
CA ARG A 166 21.71 8.33 6.14
C ARG A 166 22.79 8.38 5.06
N CYS A 167 24.08 8.29 5.42
CA CYS A 167 25.17 8.27 4.45
C CYS A 167 24.99 7.10 3.44
N PRO A 168 24.86 7.37 2.14
CA PRO A 168 24.61 6.33 1.14
C PRO A 168 25.90 5.81 0.48
N CYS A 169 27.09 6.17 0.97
CA CYS A 169 28.34 5.83 0.33
C CYS A 169 28.68 4.32 0.48
N PRO A 170 29.50 3.73 -0.42
CA PRO A 170 29.87 2.30 -0.36
C PRO A 170 30.54 1.83 0.94
N GLN A 171 31.12 2.74 1.73
CA GLN A 171 31.66 2.41 3.07
C GLN A 171 30.55 2.24 4.12
N CYS A 172 29.43 2.96 3.96
CA CYS A 172 28.31 3.04 4.91
C CYS A 172 27.10 2.16 4.53
N VAL A 173 26.92 1.87 3.24
CA VAL A 173 25.87 1.01 2.69
C VAL A 173 26.50 0.05 1.69
N SER A 174 26.25 -1.25 1.86
CA SER A 174 26.74 -2.30 0.96
C SER A 174 26.13 -2.14 -0.45
N PRO A 175 26.95 -1.94 -1.51
CA PRO A 175 26.43 -1.79 -2.86
C PRO A 175 25.69 -3.02 -3.41
N SER A 176 25.96 -4.22 -2.87
CA SER A 176 25.35 -5.48 -3.33
C SER A 176 24.04 -5.83 -2.62
N SER A 177 23.81 -5.32 -1.41
CA SER A 177 22.65 -5.69 -0.58
C SER A 177 21.80 -4.51 -0.10
N GLY A 178 22.22 -3.26 -0.32
CA GLY A 178 21.51 -2.06 0.12
C GLY A 178 21.45 -1.83 1.64
N ASN A 179 22.05 -2.74 2.42
CA ASN A 179 22.03 -2.69 3.89
C ASN A 179 23.18 -1.85 4.45
N LYS A 180 22.97 -1.20 5.59
CA LYS A 180 24.01 -0.47 6.32
C LYS A 180 25.15 -1.39 6.76
N SER A 181 26.37 -0.87 6.73
CA SER A 181 27.59 -1.51 7.24
C SER A 181 27.92 -1.15 8.70
N PHE A 182 27.02 -0.41 9.36
CA PHE A 182 27.20 0.14 10.71
C PHE A 182 25.86 0.23 11.45
N SER A 183 25.92 0.15 12.78
CA SER A 183 24.79 0.45 13.66
C SER A 183 24.64 1.95 13.83
N SER A 184 23.41 2.47 13.88
CA SER A 184 23.14 3.87 14.21
C SER A 184 23.73 4.29 15.57
N ALA A 185 23.92 3.34 16.49
CA ALA A 185 24.54 3.55 17.80
C ALA A 185 26.10 3.57 17.77
N GLU A 186 26.74 3.34 16.61
CA GLU A 186 28.17 3.59 16.44
C GLU A 186 28.49 5.08 16.22
N ILE A 187 27.49 5.90 15.86
CA ILE A 187 27.64 7.35 15.66
C ILE A 187 27.84 8.02 17.03
N PRO A 188 28.97 8.72 17.28
CA PRO A 188 29.18 9.41 18.54
C PRO A 188 28.21 10.57 18.76
N GLU A 189 27.74 10.77 20.00
CA GLU A 189 26.87 11.91 20.36
C GLU A 189 27.52 13.27 20.09
N ALA A 190 28.85 13.34 20.09
CA ALA A 190 29.64 14.54 19.82
C ALA A 190 29.81 14.85 18.32
N LEU A 191 29.23 14.05 17.41
CA LEU A 191 29.38 14.20 15.96
C LEU A 191 28.92 15.58 15.47
N LYS A 192 29.78 16.25 14.71
CA LYS A 192 29.54 17.56 14.09
C LYS A 192 29.87 17.55 12.61
N PHE A 193 29.32 18.50 11.86
CA PHE A 193 29.81 18.86 10.54
C PHE A 193 31.24 19.39 10.64
N ASP A 194 32.14 18.93 9.77
CA ASP A 194 33.49 19.48 9.61
C ASP A 194 33.54 20.38 8.38
N THR A 195 33.32 19.80 7.19
CA THR A 195 33.07 20.54 5.95
C THR A 195 31.78 20.08 5.29
N VAL A 196 31.10 21.01 4.62
CA VAL A 196 29.94 20.76 3.75
C VAL A 196 30.22 21.43 2.41
N THR A 197 30.47 20.64 1.37
CA THR A 197 30.89 21.14 0.05
C THR A 197 29.92 20.67 -1.02
N LYS A 198 29.42 21.61 -1.83
CA LYS A 198 28.58 21.32 -2.99
C LYS A 198 29.44 21.25 -4.24
N HIS A 199 29.46 20.11 -4.92
CA HIS A 199 30.29 19.89 -6.09
C HIS A 199 29.59 20.37 -7.40
N PRO A 200 30.34 20.56 -8.51
CA PRO A 200 29.78 21.07 -9.77
C PRO A 200 28.72 20.17 -10.41
N ASP A 201 28.72 18.88 -10.11
CA ASP A 201 27.68 17.91 -10.50
C ASP A 201 26.36 18.08 -9.72
N GLY A 202 26.37 18.93 -8.68
CA GLY A 202 25.24 19.20 -7.80
C GLY A 202 25.17 18.29 -6.56
N SER A 203 26.10 17.35 -6.38
CA SER A 203 26.19 16.52 -5.18
C SER A 203 26.62 17.34 -3.95
N LEU A 204 26.34 16.82 -2.76
CA LEU A 204 26.76 17.40 -1.49
C LEU A 204 27.69 16.41 -0.76
N HIS A 205 28.93 16.81 -0.58
CA HIS A 205 29.95 16.06 0.17
C HIS A 205 30.03 16.63 1.59
N ILE A 206 30.06 15.74 2.60
CA ILE A 206 30.15 16.13 4.01
C ILE A 206 31.23 15.31 4.71
N THR A 207 32.13 16.00 5.41
CA THR A 207 33.08 15.41 6.38
C THR A 207 32.61 15.70 7.80
N TRP A 208 33.11 14.93 8.78
CA TRP A 208 32.55 14.89 10.12
C TRP A 208 33.63 14.99 11.21
N GLN A 209 33.42 15.87 12.18
CA GLN A 209 34.21 15.86 13.41
C GLN A 209 33.60 14.82 14.35
N HIS A 210 34.45 14.01 14.99
CA HIS A 210 34.02 12.90 15.84
C HIS A 210 33.12 11.86 15.11
N ASP A 211 33.48 11.50 13.87
CA ASP A 211 32.87 10.35 13.16
C ASP A 211 33.12 9.03 13.92
N ILE A 212 32.38 7.99 13.55
CA ILE A 212 32.62 6.59 13.92
C ILE A 212 34.13 6.30 13.74
N PRO A 213 34.88 5.84 14.77
CA PRO A 213 36.35 5.82 14.72
C PRO A 213 36.96 5.08 13.51
N ARG A 214 36.34 3.98 13.07
CA ARG A 214 36.76 3.22 11.87
C ARG A 214 36.49 3.95 10.54
N ALA A 215 35.51 4.85 10.51
CA ALA A 215 35.20 5.70 9.36
C ALA A 215 36.13 6.92 9.32
N ALA A 216 36.37 7.56 10.48
CA ALA A 216 37.37 8.61 10.62
C ALA A 216 38.76 8.15 10.17
N ALA A 217 39.21 6.98 10.63
CA ALA A 217 40.49 6.38 10.23
C ALA A 217 40.57 6.01 8.73
N ALA A 218 39.44 5.94 8.03
CA ALA A 218 39.35 5.68 6.59
C ALA A 218 39.12 6.97 5.76
N ASN A 219 39.26 8.16 6.37
CA ASN A 219 38.95 9.46 5.76
C ASN A 219 37.56 9.51 5.11
N HIS A 220 36.55 8.99 5.82
CA HIS A 220 35.18 8.86 5.33
C HIS A 220 34.55 10.21 4.93
N VAL A 221 33.91 10.22 3.75
CA VAL A 221 33.10 11.33 3.24
C VAL A 221 31.68 10.83 2.97
N SER A 222 30.68 11.52 3.51
CA SER A 222 29.29 11.30 3.14
C SER A 222 28.97 12.01 1.83
N VAL A 223 28.68 11.26 0.77
CA VAL A 223 28.35 11.79 -0.56
C VAL A 223 26.86 11.63 -0.83
N PHE A 224 26.12 12.74 -0.87
CA PHE A 224 24.71 12.76 -1.25
C PHE A 224 24.56 13.20 -2.71
N PRO A 225 23.98 12.37 -3.60
CA PRO A 225 23.91 12.70 -5.02
C PRO A 225 22.97 13.88 -5.30
N ALA A 226 23.16 14.56 -6.44
CA ALA A 226 22.30 15.67 -6.86
C ALA A 226 20.82 15.28 -7.05
N ALA A 227 20.58 14.03 -7.46
CA ALA A 227 19.25 13.45 -7.68
C ALA A 227 19.26 11.94 -7.35
N GLY A 228 18.07 11.36 -7.21
CA GLY A 228 17.85 9.96 -6.83
C GLY A 228 17.16 9.85 -5.46
N PRO A 229 16.86 8.64 -4.96
CA PRO A 229 16.25 8.45 -3.64
C PRO A 229 17.09 9.00 -2.47
N GLN A 230 18.42 9.01 -2.62
CA GLN A 230 19.39 9.41 -1.60
C GLN A 230 19.78 10.90 -1.68
N SER A 231 19.22 11.68 -2.60
CA SER A 231 19.56 13.10 -2.71
C SER A 231 19.02 13.91 -1.54
N MET A 232 19.75 14.96 -1.13
CA MET A 232 19.34 15.87 -0.05
C MET A 232 17.92 16.42 -0.21
N SER A 233 17.50 16.63 -1.45
CA SER A 233 16.15 17.06 -1.83
C SER A 233 15.04 16.04 -1.56
N ARG A 234 15.35 14.73 -1.58
CA ARG A 234 14.43 13.66 -1.13
C ARG A 234 14.46 13.49 0.38
N ILE A 235 15.65 13.57 0.99
CA ILE A 235 15.85 13.50 2.43
C ILE A 235 15.05 14.59 3.14
N ALA A 236 15.21 15.86 2.75
CA ALA A 236 14.56 17.00 3.40
C ALA A 236 13.03 17.06 3.21
N THR A 237 12.49 16.45 2.16
CA THR A 237 11.04 16.41 1.90
C THR A 237 10.35 15.16 2.44
N GLU A 238 11.10 14.22 3.01
CA GLU A 238 10.67 12.85 3.36
C GLU A 238 10.01 12.10 2.17
N HIS A 239 10.13 12.56 0.93
CA HIS A 239 9.39 12.01 -0.20
C HIS A 239 10.06 10.77 -0.80
N SER A 240 9.40 9.62 -0.66
CA SER A 240 9.66 8.41 -1.44
C SER A 240 11.11 7.90 -1.33
N ILE A 241 11.58 7.73 -0.10
CA ILE A 241 12.79 6.96 0.20
C ILE A 241 12.36 5.53 0.53
N PRO A 242 12.88 4.50 -0.17
CA PRO A 242 12.62 3.11 0.18
C PRO A 242 12.89 2.83 1.66
N PHE A 243 11.95 2.12 2.30
CA PHE A 243 11.98 1.69 3.71
C PHE A 243 12.05 2.80 4.78
N ALA A 244 11.99 4.08 4.42
CA ALA A 244 11.95 5.17 5.41
C ALA A 244 10.55 5.28 6.06
N PRO A 245 10.43 5.39 7.40
CA PRO A 245 9.15 5.50 8.11
C PRO A 245 8.50 6.89 7.95
N THR A 246 8.18 7.25 6.71
CA THR A 246 7.32 8.40 6.41
C THR A 246 5.96 8.19 7.06
N ARG A 247 5.35 9.27 7.57
CA ARG A 247 4.00 9.26 8.18
C ARG A 247 2.85 8.85 7.22
N VAL A 248 3.17 8.40 6.01
CA VAL A 248 2.22 8.36 4.89
C VAL A 248 2.32 7.09 4.02
N TYR A 249 3.49 6.46 3.78
CA TYR A 249 3.61 5.56 2.61
C TYR A 249 3.93 4.07 2.82
N PHE A 250 4.53 3.60 3.93
CA PHE A 250 4.81 2.15 4.08
C PHE A 250 3.65 1.32 4.65
N THR A 251 2.58 1.98 5.11
CA THR A 251 1.37 1.36 5.68
C THR A 251 0.08 1.79 4.98
N LYS A 252 0.19 2.49 3.83
CA LYS A 252 -0.95 2.89 3.00
C LYS A 252 -0.68 2.45 1.57
N ASP A 253 -1.70 1.92 0.91
CA ASP A 253 -1.61 1.50 -0.49
C ASP A 253 -1.12 2.68 -1.36
N PRO A 254 -0.09 2.52 -2.22
CA PRO A 254 0.42 3.61 -3.05
C PRO A 254 -0.58 4.03 -4.14
N VAL A 255 -1.62 3.20 -4.38
CA VAL A 255 -2.75 3.52 -5.25
C VAL A 255 -3.91 4.09 -4.42
N LYS A 256 -4.44 5.25 -4.84
CA LYS A 256 -5.58 5.88 -4.17
C LYS A 256 -6.85 5.01 -4.33
N ARG A 257 -7.36 4.49 -3.21
CA ARG A 257 -8.64 3.75 -3.15
C ARG A 257 -9.81 4.58 -3.70
N LEU A 258 -10.53 4.01 -4.66
CA LEU A 258 -11.81 4.47 -5.21
C LEU A 258 -12.94 3.76 -4.45
N LEU A 259 -13.64 4.47 -3.55
CA LEU A 259 -14.78 3.90 -2.82
C LEU A 259 -16.00 3.76 -3.74
N TRP A 260 -16.62 2.58 -3.78
CA TRP A 260 -17.66 2.25 -4.75
C TRP A 260 -18.94 1.64 -4.15
N ASP A 261 -20.04 1.89 -4.84
CA ASP A 261 -21.27 1.09 -4.87
C ASP A 261 -21.32 0.31 -6.20
N ASN A 262 -22.38 -0.46 -6.45
CA ASN A 262 -22.51 -1.25 -7.67
C ASN A 262 -22.51 -0.36 -8.94
N ALA A 263 -23.14 0.81 -8.89
CA ALA A 263 -23.20 1.77 -10.00
C ALA A 263 -21.85 2.42 -10.32
N ILE A 264 -20.98 2.60 -9.31
CA ILE A 264 -19.60 3.06 -9.50
C ILE A 264 -18.70 1.91 -10.00
N LEU A 265 -18.88 0.69 -9.50
CA LEU A 265 -17.98 -0.43 -9.79
C LEU A 265 -18.25 -1.09 -11.15
N ALA A 266 -19.49 -1.50 -11.42
CA ALA A 266 -19.80 -2.36 -12.56
C ALA A 266 -19.38 -1.79 -13.93
N PRO A 267 -19.50 -0.47 -14.22
CA PRO A 267 -19.01 0.11 -15.49
C PRO A 267 -17.48 0.25 -15.60
N ARG A 268 -16.73 -0.05 -14.53
CA ARG A 268 -15.26 0.09 -14.46
C ARG A 268 -14.54 -1.25 -14.40
N LEU A 269 -15.17 -2.24 -13.76
CA LEU A 269 -14.62 -3.54 -13.41
C LEU A 269 -14.06 -4.27 -14.63
N ARG A 270 -12.74 -4.38 -14.71
CA ARG A 270 -12.08 -5.15 -15.77
C ARG A 270 -12.13 -6.64 -15.51
N THR A 271 -12.18 -7.39 -16.61
CA THR A 271 -11.88 -8.81 -16.66
C THR A 271 -10.65 -8.97 -17.56
N ILE A 272 -9.60 -9.66 -17.08
CA ILE A 272 -8.27 -9.70 -17.71
C ILE A 272 -7.95 -11.13 -18.14
N PRO A 273 -7.45 -11.40 -19.36
CA PRO A 273 -7.05 -12.75 -19.74
C PRO A 273 -5.91 -13.28 -18.85
N TYR A 274 -6.01 -14.54 -18.44
CA TYR A 274 -4.99 -15.23 -17.64
C TYR A 274 -3.60 -15.15 -18.27
N THR A 275 -3.51 -15.31 -19.60
CA THR A 275 -2.27 -15.17 -20.39
C THR A 275 -1.59 -13.82 -20.15
N ASP A 276 -2.37 -12.75 -20.16
CA ASP A 276 -1.89 -11.37 -20.13
C ASP A 276 -1.49 -10.97 -18.71
N TRP A 277 -2.16 -11.54 -17.71
CA TRP A 277 -1.76 -11.46 -16.30
C TRP A 277 -0.44 -12.20 -16.06
N MET A 278 -0.33 -13.47 -16.47
CA MET A 278 0.87 -14.28 -16.24
C MET A 278 2.09 -13.80 -17.05
N ALA A 279 1.88 -13.05 -18.13
CA ALA A 279 2.95 -12.36 -18.87
C ALA A 279 3.63 -11.22 -18.07
N GLY A 280 3.06 -10.77 -16.95
CA GLY A 280 3.69 -9.79 -16.05
C GLY A 280 3.83 -8.36 -16.59
N GLY A 281 3.30 -8.09 -17.79
CA GLY A 281 3.38 -6.81 -18.48
C GLY A 281 2.31 -5.80 -18.03
N ASP A 282 1.89 -4.91 -18.94
CA ASP A 282 0.97 -3.82 -18.59
C ASP A 282 -0.45 -4.28 -18.19
N ALA A 283 -0.90 -5.46 -18.63
CA ALA A 283 -2.15 -6.04 -18.16
C ALA A 283 -2.07 -6.43 -16.66
N PHE A 284 -0.99 -7.08 -16.24
CA PHE A 284 -0.69 -7.32 -14.82
C PHE A 284 -0.54 -6.00 -14.04
N ARG A 285 0.24 -5.04 -14.56
CA ARG A 285 0.44 -3.72 -13.93
C ARG A 285 -0.89 -3.00 -13.71
N ALA A 286 -1.76 -2.96 -14.73
CA ALA A 286 -3.06 -2.32 -14.66
C ALA A 286 -4.01 -3.09 -13.72
N GLY A 287 -4.02 -4.43 -13.78
CA GLY A 287 -4.86 -5.28 -12.94
C GLY A 287 -4.50 -5.22 -11.46
N ALA A 288 -3.21 -5.20 -11.11
CA ALA A 288 -2.75 -5.00 -9.74
C ALA A 288 -3.07 -3.59 -9.22
N GLN A 289 -2.94 -2.56 -10.07
CA GLN A 289 -3.34 -1.19 -9.73
C GLN A 289 -4.87 -1.07 -9.57
N GLU A 290 -5.66 -1.77 -10.39
CA GLU A 290 -7.12 -1.82 -10.26
C GLU A 290 -7.53 -2.55 -8.99
N LEU A 291 -6.95 -3.73 -8.70
CA LEU A 291 -7.16 -4.46 -7.45
C LEU A 291 -6.83 -3.60 -6.21
N ALA A 292 -5.82 -2.72 -6.26
CA ALA A 292 -5.57 -1.76 -5.18
C ALA A 292 -6.58 -0.60 -5.15
N ALA A 293 -7.03 -0.12 -6.30
CA ALA A 293 -7.98 0.99 -6.42
C ALA A 293 -9.42 0.58 -6.02
N THR A 294 -9.93 -0.55 -6.51
CA THR A 294 -11.28 -1.08 -6.27
C THR A 294 -11.31 -2.07 -5.12
N GLY A 295 -10.28 -2.89 -4.94
CA GLY A 295 -10.34 -4.07 -4.08
C GLY A 295 -10.93 -5.31 -4.75
N LEU A 296 -11.19 -5.30 -6.07
CA LEU A 296 -11.79 -6.40 -6.82
C LEU A 296 -11.36 -6.39 -8.30
N VAL A 297 -10.89 -7.53 -8.81
CA VAL A 297 -10.62 -7.77 -10.24
C VAL A 297 -10.93 -9.23 -10.61
N PHE A 298 -11.23 -9.50 -11.88
CA PHE A 298 -11.50 -10.86 -12.39
C PHE A 298 -10.53 -11.23 -13.50
N LEU A 299 -10.12 -12.50 -13.54
CA LEU A 299 -9.40 -13.12 -14.64
C LEU A 299 -10.29 -14.11 -15.40
N THR A 300 -10.09 -14.25 -16.70
CA THR A 300 -10.76 -15.24 -17.57
C THR A 300 -9.76 -16.08 -18.35
N GLY A 301 -10.20 -17.27 -18.78
CA GLY A 301 -9.34 -18.21 -19.50
C GLY A 301 -8.27 -18.84 -18.61
N VAL A 302 -8.51 -18.87 -17.30
CA VAL A 302 -7.64 -19.59 -16.35
C VAL A 302 -7.75 -21.09 -16.66
N PRO A 303 -6.63 -21.82 -16.81
CA PRO A 303 -6.69 -23.25 -17.12
C PRO A 303 -7.40 -24.05 -16.03
N HIS A 304 -8.14 -25.10 -16.42
CA HIS A 304 -8.75 -26.06 -15.49
C HIS A 304 -7.66 -26.92 -14.81
N SER A 305 -6.95 -26.31 -13.86
CA SER A 305 -5.83 -26.84 -13.09
C SER A 305 -5.93 -26.39 -11.64
N GLU A 306 -5.64 -27.30 -10.72
CA GLU A 306 -5.54 -27.01 -9.29
C GLU A 306 -4.34 -26.13 -8.93
N THR A 307 -3.30 -26.05 -9.77
CA THR A 307 -2.15 -25.16 -9.52
C THR A 307 -2.45 -23.71 -9.84
N ALA A 308 -3.35 -23.45 -10.80
CA ALA A 308 -3.46 -22.14 -11.45
C ALA A 308 -3.74 -20.99 -10.48
N VAL A 309 -4.51 -21.23 -9.40
CA VAL A 309 -4.78 -20.21 -8.36
C VAL A 309 -3.53 -19.86 -7.55
N ALA A 310 -2.66 -20.84 -7.28
CA ALA A 310 -1.36 -20.62 -6.65
C ALA A 310 -0.40 -19.90 -7.61
N ASP A 311 -0.40 -20.27 -8.89
CA ASP A 311 0.43 -19.65 -9.93
C ASP A 311 0.08 -18.15 -10.11
N ILE A 312 -1.22 -17.81 -10.10
CA ILE A 312 -1.68 -16.41 -10.10
C ILE A 312 -1.22 -15.70 -8.81
N GLY A 313 -1.41 -16.29 -7.64
CA GLY A 313 -1.03 -15.66 -6.37
C GLY A 313 0.48 -15.39 -6.26
N LEU A 314 1.31 -16.29 -6.80
CA LEU A 314 2.77 -16.15 -6.84
C LEU A 314 3.26 -14.94 -7.66
N THR A 315 2.43 -14.36 -8.54
CA THR A 315 2.78 -13.12 -9.26
C THR A 315 2.98 -11.92 -8.33
N PHE A 316 2.49 -11.97 -7.08
CA PHE A 316 2.67 -10.93 -6.07
C PHE A 316 3.87 -11.14 -5.14
N GLY A 317 4.40 -12.37 -5.03
CA GLY A 317 5.38 -12.74 -4.00
C GLY A 317 5.09 -14.12 -3.40
N ALA A 318 5.23 -14.25 -2.08
CA ALA A 318 4.87 -15.45 -1.35
C ALA A 318 3.33 -15.62 -1.24
N LEU A 319 2.89 -16.88 -1.25
CA LEU A 319 1.53 -17.22 -0.82
C LEU A 319 1.48 -17.25 0.70
N LYS A 320 0.41 -16.70 1.28
CA LYS A 320 0.16 -16.77 2.71
C LYS A 320 -0.45 -18.13 3.05
N GLU A 321 0.41 -19.14 3.21
CA GLU A 321 0.01 -20.46 3.68
C GLU A 321 -0.62 -20.38 5.08
N THR A 322 -1.63 -21.22 5.32
CA THR A 322 -2.42 -21.25 6.56
C THR A 322 -2.66 -22.70 7.00
N PHE A 323 -3.46 -22.91 8.05
CA PHE A 323 -3.92 -24.24 8.45
C PHE A 323 -4.91 -24.89 7.45
N TYR A 324 -5.41 -24.14 6.45
CA TYR A 324 -6.06 -24.71 5.25
C TYR A 324 -5.04 -25.12 4.17
N GLY A 325 -3.73 -25.00 4.45
CA GLY A 325 -2.63 -25.21 3.51
C GLY A 325 -2.34 -24.00 2.61
N ARG A 326 -1.45 -24.21 1.64
CA ARG A 326 -1.11 -23.28 0.55
C ARG A 326 -2.26 -23.01 -0.41
N THR A 327 -3.15 -23.98 -0.61
CA THR A 327 -4.39 -23.88 -1.39
C THR A 327 -5.44 -24.81 -0.79
N TRP A 328 -6.72 -24.44 -0.87
CA TRP A 328 -7.84 -25.25 -0.36
C TRP A 328 -9.01 -25.28 -1.34
N ASP A 329 -9.87 -26.27 -1.15
CA ASP A 329 -11.02 -26.54 -2.01
C ASP A 329 -12.33 -26.11 -1.35
N VAL A 330 -13.11 -25.31 -2.07
CA VAL A 330 -14.46 -24.88 -1.70
C VAL A 330 -15.46 -25.71 -2.50
N ILE A 331 -15.72 -26.91 -1.96
CA ILE A 331 -16.68 -27.91 -2.45
C ILE A 331 -17.72 -28.11 -1.33
N SER A 332 -18.99 -28.31 -1.68
CA SER A 332 -20.03 -28.64 -0.69
C SER A 332 -19.82 -30.05 -0.13
N LYS A 333 -19.87 -30.23 1.20
CA LYS A 333 -19.65 -31.52 1.87
C LYS A 333 -20.72 -31.77 2.96
N PRO A 334 -21.12 -33.03 3.20
CA PRO A 334 -21.74 -33.43 4.47
C PRO A 334 -20.82 -33.09 5.65
N ASP A 335 -21.41 -32.76 6.81
CA ASP A 335 -20.73 -32.48 8.08
C ASP A 335 -19.56 -31.47 8.02
N ALA A 336 -19.69 -30.47 7.14
CA ALA A 336 -18.72 -29.42 6.87
C ALA A 336 -18.10 -28.77 8.13
N GLU A 337 -16.77 -28.72 8.17
CA GLU A 337 -15.97 -28.12 9.24
C GLU A 337 -15.97 -26.58 9.23
N ASN A 338 -16.40 -25.98 8.11
CA ASN A 338 -16.51 -24.54 7.86
C ASN A 338 -17.75 -24.25 7.00
N VAL A 339 -18.50 -23.19 7.31
CA VAL A 339 -19.67 -22.70 6.54
C VAL A 339 -19.35 -22.35 5.07
N ALA A 340 -18.07 -22.16 4.73
CA ALA A 340 -17.59 -22.10 3.35
C ALA A 340 -17.95 -23.35 2.54
N TYR A 341 -18.05 -24.54 3.17
CA TYR A 341 -18.27 -25.83 2.53
C TYR A 341 -19.73 -26.34 2.64
N THR A 342 -20.70 -25.45 2.90
CA THR A 342 -22.14 -25.75 2.85
C THR A 342 -22.81 -25.14 1.61
N SER A 343 -24.04 -25.55 1.31
CA SER A 343 -24.88 -25.00 0.25
C SER A 343 -25.60 -23.68 0.60
N SER A 344 -25.70 -23.36 1.90
CA SER A 344 -26.47 -22.24 2.44
C SER A 344 -25.94 -20.86 2.01
N TYR A 345 -26.77 -19.82 2.20
CA TYR A 345 -26.31 -18.42 2.15
C TYR A 345 -25.13 -18.19 3.10
N LEU A 346 -24.11 -17.50 2.60
CA LEU A 346 -22.98 -17.04 3.40
C LEU A 346 -22.86 -15.52 3.24
N GLY A 347 -23.31 -14.81 4.27
CA GLY A 347 -23.37 -13.34 4.28
C GLY A 347 -22.01 -12.66 4.24
N LEU A 348 -22.03 -11.35 3.97
CA LEU A 348 -20.84 -10.54 3.72
C LEU A 348 -19.83 -10.58 4.88
N HIS A 349 -18.60 -11.02 4.59
CA HIS A 349 -17.52 -11.19 5.57
C HIS A 349 -16.12 -10.96 4.98
N SER A 350 -15.17 -10.67 5.86
CA SER A 350 -13.72 -10.82 5.64
C SER A 350 -13.25 -12.14 6.22
N ASP A 351 -12.38 -12.84 5.50
CA ASP A 351 -11.84 -14.12 5.92
C ASP A 351 -10.78 -14.00 7.03
N MET A 352 -10.73 -15.05 7.86
CA MET A 352 -9.69 -15.31 8.87
C MET A 352 -9.42 -14.19 9.88
N LEU A 353 -10.44 -13.42 10.28
CA LEU A 353 -10.27 -12.34 11.28
C LEU A 353 -9.78 -12.80 12.67
N TYR A 354 -9.85 -14.11 12.95
CA TYR A 354 -9.27 -14.77 14.11
C TYR A 354 -7.74 -14.96 14.07
N LEU A 355 -7.07 -14.72 12.93
CA LEU A 355 -5.61 -14.60 12.85
C LEU A 355 -5.16 -13.19 13.22
N GLU A 356 -3.95 -13.04 13.75
CA GLU A 356 -3.36 -11.72 14.09
C GLU A 356 -3.14 -10.84 12.84
N SER A 357 -2.58 -11.42 11.78
CA SER A 357 -2.47 -10.85 10.44
C SER A 357 -3.34 -11.66 9.47
N PRO A 358 -4.59 -11.21 9.20
CA PRO A 358 -5.46 -11.82 8.18
C PRO A 358 -4.87 -11.66 6.77
N PRO A 359 -5.24 -12.51 5.80
CA PRO A 359 -4.80 -12.36 4.41
C PRO A 359 -5.25 -11.02 3.82
N ARG A 360 -4.45 -10.43 2.93
CA ARG A 360 -4.78 -9.16 2.27
C ARG A 360 -5.53 -9.40 0.98
N ILE A 361 -4.98 -10.20 0.07
CA ILE A 361 -5.70 -10.63 -1.14
C ILE A 361 -6.16 -12.07 -0.92
N GLN A 362 -7.44 -12.33 -1.21
CA GLN A 362 -7.95 -13.67 -1.45
C GLN A 362 -8.17 -13.87 -2.96
N LEU A 363 -7.86 -15.07 -3.42
CA LEU A 363 -8.09 -15.53 -4.78
C LEU A 363 -9.05 -16.72 -4.74
N LEU A 364 -10.05 -16.76 -5.62
CA LEU A 364 -10.94 -17.91 -5.81
C LEU A 364 -11.08 -18.21 -7.30
N HIS A 365 -10.48 -19.31 -7.73
CA HIS A 365 -10.56 -19.83 -9.10
C HIS A 365 -11.72 -20.83 -9.21
N CYS A 366 -12.61 -20.66 -10.19
CA CYS A 366 -13.69 -21.59 -10.47
C CYS A 366 -13.23 -22.71 -11.40
N LEU A 367 -13.17 -23.92 -10.88
CA LEU A 367 -12.92 -25.14 -11.64
C LEU A 367 -14.24 -25.69 -12.20
N GLU A 368 -15.28 -25.75 -11.37
CA GLU A 368 -16.64 -26.17 -11.77
C GLU A 368 -17.71 -25.29 -11.13
N ASN A 369 -18.78 -24.98 -11.88
CA ASN A 369 -20.00 -24.36 -11.33
C ASN A 369 -21.23 -24.60 -12.24
N SER A 370 -21.88 -25.75 -12.09
CA SER A 370 -23.15 -26.08 -12.78
C SER A 370 -24.38 -26.03 -11.88
N CYS A 371 -24.23 -25.77 -10.57
CA CYS A 371 -25.36 -25.61 -9.65
C CYS A 371 -26.25 -24.41 -10.00
N SER A 372 -27.55 -24.48 -9.67
CA SER A 372 -28.44 -23.31 -9.61
C SER A 372 -28.09 -22.43 -8.39
N GLY A 373 -28.27 -21.10 -8.50
CA GLY A 373 -27.83 -20.14 -7.48
C GLY A 373 -26.30 -20.07 -7.32
N GLY A 374 -25.82 -19.76 -6.11
CA GLY A 374 -24.40 -19.83 -5.77
C GLY A 374 -23.55 -18.64 -6.21
N GLU A 375 -24.19 -17.53 -6.58
CA GLU A 375 -23.56 -16.29 -7.01
C GLU A 375 -22.68 -15.69 -5.90
N SER A 376 -21.48 -15.24 -6.26
CA SER A 376 -20.62 -14.47 -5.37
C SER A 376 -21.14 -13.04 -5.25
N ILE A 377 -21.22 -12.53 -4.01
CA ILE A 377 -21.58 -11.14 -3.68
C ILE A 377 -20.39 -10.42 -3.06
N PHE A 378 -20.24 -9.13 -3.36
CA PHE A 378 -19.13 -8.27 -2.92
C PHE A 378 -19.62 -6.87 -2.53
N SER A 379 -19.09 -6.28 -1.46
CA SER A 379 -19.48 -4.95 -0.95
C SER A 379 -18.28 -4.20 -0.34
N ASP A 380 -18.07 -2.93 -0.71
CA ASP A 380 -16.95 -2.11 -0.18
C ASP A 380 -17.25 -1.60 1.22
N ALA A 381 -16.58 -2.18 2.22
CA ALA A 381 -16.80 -1.86 3.62
C ALA A 381 -16.48 -0.39 3.95
N PHE A 382 -15.58 0.25 3.21
CA PHE A 382 -15.24 1.66 3.41
C PHE A 382 -16.24 2.61 2.73
N PHE A 383 -16.87 2.20 1.62
CA PHE A 383 -18.04 2.90 1.09
C PHE A 383 -19.20 2.82 2.09
N ALA A 384 -19.52 1.61 2.56
CA ALA A 384 -20.58 1.41 3.55
C ALA A 384 -20.34 2.20 4.85
N ALA A 385 -19.09 2.25 5.34
CA ALA A 385 -18.71 3.10 6.48
C ALA A 385 -18.89 4.60 6.19
N ARG A 386 -18.58 5.06 4.97
CA ARG A 386 -18.80 6.45 4.55
C ARG A 386 -20.30 6.80 4.53
N GLU A 387 -21.15 5.94 3.99
CA GLU A 387 -22.60 6.16 3.97
C GLU A 387 -23.23 6.04 5.37
N MET A 388 -22.75 5.09 6.19
CA MET A 388 -23.15 5.00 7.60
C MET A 388 -22.78 6.28 8.35
N ARG A 389 -21.61 6.89 8.09
CA ARG A 389 -21.21 8.15 8.72
C ARG A 389 -22.13 9.32 8.36
N LYS A 390 -22.56 9.42 7.09
CA LYS A 390 -23.53 10.45 6.67
C LYS A 390 -24.88 10.30 7.37
N ARG A 391 -25.33 9.05 7.57
CA ARG A 391 -26.65 8.71 8.10
C ARG A 391 -26.69 8.74 9.64
N GLN A 392 -25.66 8.18 10.30
CA GLN A 392 -25.63 7.86 11.74
C GLN A 392 -24.18 7.82 12.30
N ALA A 393 -23.55 8.99 12.45
CA ALA A 393 -22.17 9.11 12.93
C ALA A 393 -21.93 8.52 14.33
N THR A 394 -22.90 8.62 15.26
CA THR A 394 -22.79 8.10 16.63
C THR A 394 -22.69 6.58 16.65
N GLN A 395 -23.56 5.90 15.90
CA GLN A 395 -23.56 4.44 15.75
C GLN A 395 -22.27 3.94 15.08
N LEU A 396 -21.73 4.70 14.13
CA LEU A 396 -20.42 4.42 13.52
C LEU A 396 -19.28 4.57 14.55
N LYS A 397 -19.35 5.52 15.49
CA LYS A 397 -18.39 5.57 16.61
C LYS A 397 -18.53 4.35 17.53
N ALA A 398 -19.74 3.95 17.90
CA ALA A 398 -19.98 2.78 18.75
C ALA A 398 -19.41 1.46 18.16
N LEU A 399 -19.43 1.31 16.83
CA LEU A 399 -18.78 0.20 16.12
C LEU A 399 -17.23 0.18 16.25
N GLY A 400 -16.60 1.28 16.67
CA GLY A 400 -15.19 1.33 17.04
C GLY A 400 -14.91 1.07 18.53
N GLU A 401 -15.89 1.23 19.43
CA GLU A 401 -15.67 1.16 20.89
C GLU A 401 -15.82 -0.23 21.50
N VAL A 402 -16.49 -1.16 20.82
CA VAL A 402 -16.61 -2.57 21.25
C VAL A 402 -15.81 -3.46 20.33
N LYS A 403 -14.91 -4.26 20.92
CA LYS A 403 -14.22 -5.34 20.20
C LYS A 403 -15.16 -6.53 20.01
N VAL A 404 -15.28 -6.97 18.78
CA VAL A 404 -15.88 -8.23 18.37
C VAL A 404 -14.82 -9.33 18.51
N PRO A 405 -15.06 -10.39 19.30
CA PRO A 405 -14.19 -11.54 19.31
C PRO A 405 -14.48 -12.42 18.08
N TYR A 406 -13.43 -12.92 17.44
CA TYR A 406 -13.50 -13.88 16.32
C TYR A 406 -12.74 -15.14 16.71
N HIS A 407 -13.19 -16.32 16.27
CA HIS A 407 -12.50 -17.58 16.61
C HIS A 407 -12.49 -18.62 15.48
N TYR A 408 -11.56 -19.57 15.61
CA TYR A 408 -11.59 -20.87 14.95
C TYR A 408 -11.15 -21.94 15.96
N SER A 409 -11.83 -23.08 15.99
CA SER A 409 -11.60 -24.14 17.00
C SER A 409 -11.99 -25.52 16.45
N LYS A 410 -11.31 -25.94 15.37
CA LYS A 410 -11.55 -27.20 14.63
C LYS A 410 -10.19 -27.78 14.19
N ASN A 411 -10.19 -29.07 13.83
CA ASN A 411 -9.04 -29.78 13.26
C ASN A 411 -7.73 -29.66 14.07
N GLY A 412 -7.83 -29.53 15.41
CA GLY A 412 -6.70 -29.35 16.33
C GLY A 412 -6.19 -27.90 16.48
N PHE A 413 -6.67 -26.95 15.67
CA PHE A 413 -6.26 -25.56 15.71
C PHE A 413 -7.19 -24.70 16.55
N PHE A 414 -6.62 -23.76 17.30
CA PHE A 414 -7.34 -22.80 18.15
C PHE A 414 -6.81 -21.38 17.90
N TYR A 415 -7.61 -20.56 17.23
CA TYR A 415 -7.30 -19.16 16.94
C TYR A 415 -8.36 -18.24 17.54
N ARG A 416 -7.93 -17.08 18.04
CA ARG A 416 -8.82 -16.01 18.52
C ARG A 416 -8.17 -14.65 18.33
N GLN A 417 -8.96 -13.66 17.90
CA GLN A 417 -8.60 -12.24 17.95
C GLN A 417 -9.82 -11.37 18.27
N ASP A 418 -9.61 -10.27 18.99
CA ASP A 418 -10.66 -9.34 19.42
C ASP A 418 -10.46 -7.97 18.75
N ARG A 419 -11.27 -7.67 17.72
CA ARG A 419 -11.14 -6.50 16.82
C ARG A 419 -12.37 -5.59 16.87
N PRO A 420 -12.25 -4.24 16.90
CA PRO A 420 -13.40 -3.35 16.69
C PRO A 420 -13.88 -3.46 15.23
N VAL A 421 -15.15 -3.18 14.93
CA VAL A 421 -15.64 -3.23 13.53
C VAL A 421 -14.99 -2.12 12.69
N PHE A 422 -14.76 -0.96 13.28
CA PHE A 422 -13.93 0.10 12.67
C PHE A 422 -12.71 0.38 13.53
N LYS A 423 -11.51 0.18 12.97
CA LYS A 423 -10.28 0.73 13.55
C LYS A 423 -10.06 2.12 12.99
N TRP A 424 -9.91 3.09 13.90
CA TRP A 424 -9.68 4.49 13.56
C TRP A 424 -8.20 4.75 13.33
N ALA A 425 -7.88 5.69 12.44
CA ALA A 425 -6.54 6.23 12.29
C ALA A 425 -6.21 7.18 13.46
N ASP A 426 -4.92 7.49 13.65
CA ASP A 426 -4.38 8.36 14.70
C ASP A 426 -4.98 9.80 14.73
N ASP A 427 -5.71 10.21 13.68
CA ASP A 427 -6.40 11.49 13.61
C ASP A 427 -7.84 11.47 14.16
N GLU A 428 -8.32 10.30 14.60
CA GLU A 428 -9.70 9.96 15.01
C GLU A 428 -10.80 10.36 14.01
N LYS A 429 -10.44 10.78 12.79
CA LYS A 429 -11.37 11.27 11.76
C LYS A 429 -11.59 10.23 10.69
N HIS A 430 -10.62 9.37 10.40
CA HIS A 430 -10.72 8.39 9.31
C HIS A 430 -10.76 6.96 9.83
N VAL A 431 -11.57 6.11 9.18
CA VAL A 431 -11.52 4.66 9.38
C VAL A 431 -10.30 4.16 8.63
N GLN A 432 -9.38 3.50 9.35
CA GLN A 432 -8.16 2.92 8.80
C GLN A 432 -8.44 1.52 8.23
N ASP A 433 -9.06 0.66 9.06
CA ASP A 433 -9.38 -0.73 8.74
C ASP A 433 -10.85 -1.02 9.10
N VAL A 434 -11.48 -1.94 8.36
CA VAL A 434 -12.81 -2.48 8.69
C VAL A 434 -12.71 -3.97 8.96
N TRP A 435 -13.28 -4.42 10.08
CA TRP A 435 -13.21 -5.82 10.52
C TRP A 435 -14.63 -6.36 10.73
N TRP A 436 -15.21 -6.97 9.69
CA TRP A 436 -16.57 -7.49 9.71
C TRP A 436 -16.61 -8.93 9.23
N SER A 437 -17.02 -9.85 10.10
CA SER A 437 -17.13 -11.27 9.74
C SER A 437 -18.14 -12.03 10.63
N PRO A 438 -19.46 -11.76 10.51
CA PRO A 438 -20.50 -12.38 11.33
C PRO A 438 -20.44 -13.92 11.46
N PRO A 439 -20.17 -14.70 10.38
CA PRO A 439 -20.15 -16.17 10.47
C PRO A 439 -19.03 -16.76 11.34
N PHE A 440 -18.04 -15.94 11.74
CA PHE A 440 -16.85 -16.37 12.47
C PHE A 440 -16.69 -15.64 13.82
N GLN A 441 -17.75 -14.97 14.31
CA GLN A 441 -17.77 -14.31 15.62
C GLN A 441 -17.82 -15.34 16.76
N ALA A 442 -17.05 -15.10 17.81
CA ALA A 442 -17.13 -15.82 19.06
C ALA A 442 -18.18 -15.18 20.00
N PRO A 443 -18.57 -15.84 21.10
CA PRO A 443 -19.42 -15.22 22.13
C PRO A 443 -18.79 -13.95 22.72
N PHE A 444 -19.58 -12.88 22.81
CA PHE A 444 -19.18 -11.64 23.47
C PHE A 444 -19.00 -11.84 24.99
N HIS A 445 -18.11 -11.04 25.59
CA HIS A 445 -17.96 -10.95 27.04
C HIS A 445 -19.21 -10.37 27.70
N ILE A 446 -19.62 -10.93 28.84
CA ILE A 446 -20.80 -10.49 29.60
C ILE A 446 -20.62 -9.04 30.10
N PRO A 447 -21.51 -8.09 29.73
CA PRO A 447 -21.41 -6.69 30.16
C PRO A 447 -21.63 -6.52 31.68
N LYS A 448 -20.57 -6.10 32.39
CA LYS A 448 -20.47 -6.12 33.86
C LYS A 448 -21.34 -5.07 34.54
N ASN A 449 -21.61 -3.95 33.88
CA ASN A 449 -22.34 -2.81 34.45
C ASN A 449 -23.29 -2.15 33.43
N ASN A 450 -24.09 -1.17 33.88
CA ASN A 450 -25.07 -0.49 33.03
C ASN A 450 -24.43 0.29 31.87
N LYS A 451 -23.20 0.81 32.01
CA LYS A 451 -22.49 1.53 30.95
C LYS A 451 -22.05 0.58 29.83
N GLU A 452 -21.52 -0.58 30.18
CA GLU A 452 -21.19 -1.64 29.21
C GLU A 452 -22.45 -2.19 28.52
N ARG A 453 -23.55 -2.36 29.27
CA ARG A 453 -24.85 -2.76 28.69
C ARG A 453 -25.41 -1.72 27.71
N ALA A 454 -25.25 -0.42 27.99
CA ALA A 454 -25.63 0.65 27.07
C ALA A 454 -24.76 0.63 25.80
N ARG A 455 -23.43 0.65 25.95
CA ARG A 455 -22.48 0.59 24.82
C ARG A 455 -22.70 -0.65 23.94
N PHE A 456 -23.00 -1.82 24.50
CA PHE A 456 -23.30 -3.02 23.70
C PHE A 456 -24.59 -2.89 22.89
N ARG A 457 -25.64 -2.23 23.43
CA ARG A 457 -26.88 -1.92 22.68
C ARG A 457 -26.62 -0.93 21.55
N GLU A 458 -25.80 0.09 21.79
CA GLU A 458 -25.37 1.07 20.78
C GLU A 458 -24.56 0.40 19.66
N TRP A 459 -23.59 -0.45 20.02
CA TRP A 459 -22.84 -1.27 19.08
C TRP A 459 -23.75 -2.17 18.25
N HIS A 460 -24.68 -2.90 18.88
CA HIS A 460 -25.62 -3.78 18.19
C HIS A 460 -26.56 -3.02 17.24
N SER A 461 -27.01 -1.84 17.64
CA SER A 461 -27.78 -0.92 16.77
C SER A 461 -26.96 -0.48 15.55
N GLY A 462 -25.69 -0.12 15.77
CA GLY A 462 -24.74 0.18 14.69
C GLY A 462 -24.45 -1.01 13.78
N ALA A 463 -24.29 -2.22 14.33
CA ALA A 463 -24.04 -3.44 13.56
C ALA A 463 -25.22 -3.76 12.63
N ARG A 464 -26.46 -3.66 13.12
CA ARG A 464 -27.67 -3.81 12.28
C ARG A 464 -27.75 -2.76 11.17
N MET A 465 -27.39 -1.51 11.45
CA MET A 465 -27.36 -0.44 10.44
C MET A 465 -26.26 -0.68 9.40
N PHE A 466 -25.05 -1.06 9.84
CA PHE A 466 -23.92 -1.33 8.94
C PHE A 466 -24.19 -2.55 8.05
N GLN A 467 -24.72 -3.64 8.61
CA GLN A 467 -25.17 -4.80 7.83
C GLN A 467 -26.22 -4.40 6.79
N LYS A 468 -27.26 -3.63 7.18
CA LYS A 468 -28.27 -3.16 6.22
C LYS A 468 -27.68 -2.30 5.10
N ILE A 469 -26.62 -1.54 5.35
CA ILE A 469 -25.93 -0.75 4.33
C ILE A 469 -25.06 -1.65 3.44
N LEU A 470 -24.41 -2.69 4.00
CA LEU A 470 -23.60 -3.64 3.24
C LEU A 470 -24.41 -4.53 2.31
N GLU A 471 -25.56 -5.02 2.79
CA GLU A 471 -26.49 -5.93 2.10
C GLU A 471 -27.58 -5.16 1.30
N ASP A 472 -27.37 -3.86 1.06
CA ASP A 472 -28.18 -3.04 0.14
C ASP A 472 -27.82 -3.41 -1.31
N GLU A 473 -28.81 -3.74 -2.14
CA GLU A 473 -28.58 -4.19 -3.53
C GLU A 473 -27.92 -3.11 -4.40
N ALA A 474 -28.07 -1.83 -4.05
CA ALA A 474 -27.36 -0.75 -4.73
C ALA A 474 -25.85 -0.75 -4.41
N HIS A 475 -25.43 -1.29 -3.26
CA HIS A 475 -24.04 -1.33 -2.81
C HIS A 475 -23.35 -2.68 -3.10
N MET A 476 -24.10 -3.76 -3.29
CA MET A 476 -23.55 -5.08 -3.64
C MET A 476 -23.31 -5.25 -5.14
N PHE A 477 -22.12 -5.71 -5.51
CA PHE A 477 -21.86 -6.31 -6.82
C PHE A 477 -22.05 -7.83 -6.75
N GLN A 478 -22.69 -8.45 -7.76
CA GLN A 478 -22.99 -9.88 -7.79
C GLN A 478 -22.57 -10.51 -9.14
N ARG A 479 -21.83 -11.62 -9.11
CA ARG A 479 -21.41 -12.40 -10.31
C ARG A 479 -21.48 -13.89 -10.04
N LYS A 480 -22.01 -14.67 -10.99
CA LYS A 480 -21.88 -16.12 -11.00
C LYS A 480 -20.56 -16.48 -11.70
N LEU A 481 -19.55 -16.90 -10.93
CA LEU A 481 -18.27 -17.35 -11.49
C LEU A 481 -18.50 -18.53 -12.45
N GLN A 482 -17.93 -18.45 -13.64
CA GLN A 482 -17.92 -19.55 -14.61
C GLN A 482 -16.60 -20.35 -14.52
N PRO A 483 -16.57 -21.62 -14.96
CA PRO A 483 -15.32 -22.38 -15.08
C PRO A 483 -14.25 -21.61 -15.87
N GLY A 484 -13.04 -21.54 -15.33
CA GLY A 484 -11.94 -20.74 -15.89
C GLY A 484 -12.00 -19.23 -15.59
N GLU A 485 -12.91 -18.78 -14.73
CA GLU A 485 -12.85 -17.47 -14.09
C GLU A 485 -12.15 -17.55 -12.72
N CYS A 486 -11.26 -16.59 -12.43
CA CYS A 486 -10.71 -16.40 -11.09
C CYS A 486 -10.98 -14.98 -10.60
N VAL A 487 -11.56 -14.84 -9.41
CA VAL A 487 -11.69 -13.52 -8.75
C VAL A 487 -10.52 -13.30 -7.81
N LEU A 488 -10.01 -12.07 -7.77
CA LEU A 488 -9.04 -11.59 -6.79
C LEU A 488 -9.65 -10.39 -6.05
N PHE A 489 -9.61 -10.39 -4.73
CA PHE A 489 -10.20 -9.32 -3.93
C PHE A 489 -9.42 -9.00 -2.66
N ASP A 490 -9.48 -7.72 -2.27
CA ASP A 490 -8.90 -7.19 -1.04
C ASP A 490 -9.77 -7.59 0.16
N ASN A 491 -9.41 -8.70 0.80
CA ASN A 491 -10.10 -9.29 1.94
C ASN A 491 -10.17 -8.35 3.17
N GLN A 492 -9.31 -7.33 3.26
CA GLN A 492 -9.32 -6.33 4.34
C GLN A 492 -10.19 -5.11 4.01
N ARG A 493 -10.93 -5.14 2.89
CA ARG A 493 -11.76 -4.05 2.38
C ARG A 493 -13.09 -4.49 1.78
N VAL A 494 -13.03 -5.40 0.81
CA VAL A 494 -14.19 -5.89 0.06
C VAL A 494 -14.70 -7.11 0.79
N LEU A 495 -15.82 -6.93 1.48
CA LEU A 495 -16.52 -8.02 2.13
C LEU A 495 -17.16 -8.87 1.04
N HIS A 496 -17.02 -10.18 1.17
CA HIS A 496 -17.45 -11.14 0.18
C HIS A 496 -18.44 -12.13 0.78
N GLY A 497 -19.21 -12.81 -0.08
CA GLY A 497 -20.22 -13.77 0.32
C GLY A 497 -20.75 -14.58 -0.85
N ARG A 498 -21.79 -15.38 -0.58
CA ARG A 498 -22.37 -16.34 -1.51
C ARG A 498 -23.88 -16.42 -1.33
N ARG A 499 -24.65 -16.26 -2.41
CA ARG A 499 -26.09 -16.66 -2.47
C ARG A 499 -26.21 -18.18 -2.33
N GLU A 500 -27.27 -18.65 -1.70
CA GLU A 500 -27.52 -20.10 -1.56
C GLU A 500 -27.57 -20.82 -2.93
N PHE A 501 -27.27 -22.12 -2.93
CA PHE A 501 -27.26 -22.93 -4.14
C PHE A 501 -27.80 -24.34 -3.92
N ASP A 502 -28.38 -24.93 -4.96
CA ASP A 502 -28.79 -26.33 -4.91
C ASP A 502 -27.59 -27.24 -5.23
N ALA A 503 -27.06 -27.91 -4.21
CA ALA A 503 -25.97 -28.88 -4.33
C ALA A 503 -26.39 -30.20 -5.01
N GLY A 504 -27.69 -30.46 -5.19
CA GLY A 504 -28.20 -31.57 -6.01
C GLY A 504 -28.26 -31.26 -7.50
N SER A 505 -28.43 -29.98 -7.88
CA SER A 505 -28.58 -29.55 -9.29
C SER A 505 -27.30 -29.64 -10.15
N GLY A 506 -26.13 -29.83 -9.55
CA GLY A 506 -24.86 -29.81 -10.28
C GLY A 506 -23.64 -29.92 -9.36
N ARG A 507 -22.46 -29.59 -9.91
CA ARG A 507 -21.18 -29.55 -9.19
C ARG A 507 -20.70 -28.11 -9.05
N ARG A 508 -20.12 -27.77 -7.90
CA ARG A 508 -19.53 -26.46 -7.61
C ARG A 508 -18.20 -26.67 -6.88
N TRP A 509 -17.12 -26.29 -7.53
CA TRP A 509 -15.74 -26.39 -7.06
C TRP A 509 -15.02 -25.08 -7.35
N LEU A 510 -14.72 -24.32 -6.30
CA LEU A 510 -13.74 -23.25 -6.37
C LEU A 510 -12.47 -23.70 -5.65
N LYS A 511 -11.28 -23.29 -6.09
CA LYS A 511 -10.03 -23.47 -5.36
C LYS A 511 -9.47 -22.12 -4.96
N GLY A 512 -8.99 -22.00 -3.72
CA GLY A 512 -8.54 -20.74 -3.12
C GLY A 512 -7.06 -20.68 -2.82
N THR A 513 -6.50 -19.46 -2.82
CA THR A 513 -5.24 -19.13 -2.14
C THR A 513 -5.26 -17.70 -1.58
N TYR A 514 -4.32 -17.39 -0.69
CA TYR A 514 -4.16 -16.08 -0.06
C TYR A 514 -2.79 -15.47 -0.36
N VAL A 515 -2.72 -14.15 -0.41
CA VAL A 515 -1.47 -13.37 -0.42
C VAL A 515 -1.44 -12.44 0.79
N ALA A 516 -0.25 -12.26 1.37
CA ALA A 516 -0.06 -11.42 2.54
C ALA A 516 -0.07 -9.91 2.17
N ASN A 517 -0.11 -9.03 3.17
CA ASN A 517 -0.17 -7.59 2.92
C ASN A 517 1.19 -7.05 2.44
N GLU A 518 2.26 -7.61 3.00
CA GLU A 518 3.67 -7.37 2.69
C GLU A 518 4.02 -7.68 1.23
N ASP A 519 3.64 -8.86 0.70
CA ASP A 519 3.84 -9.22 -0.71
C ASP A 519 3.07 -8.32 -1.68
N PHE A 520 1.78 -8.08 -1.39
CA PHE A 520 0.94 -7.20 -2.22
C PHE A 520 1.49 -5.77 -2.26
N LEU A 521 1.84 -5.19 -1.12
CA LEU A 521 2.46 -3.86 -1.05
C LEU A 521 3.85 -3.82 -1.70
N SER A 522 4.66 -4.88 -1.56
CA SER A 522 5.95 -5.02 -2.24
C SER A 522 5.78 -4.90 -3.77
N THR A 523 4.83 -5.65 -4.32
CA THR A 523 4.49 -5.59 -5.75
C THR A 523 3.95 -4.22 -6.16
N LEU A 524 3.03 -3.63 -5.40
CA LEU A 524 2.50 -2.30 -5.73
C LEU A 524 3.59 -1.20 -5.70
N ASN A 525 4.51 -1.25 -4.74
CA ASN A 525 5.63 -0.31 -4.64
C ASN A 525 6.58 -0.47 -5.84
N LYS A 526 6.97 -1.70 -6.19
CA LYS A 526 7.75 -2.02 -7.41
C LYS A 526 7.07 -1.43 -8.66
N LEU A 527 5.77 -1.67 -8.85
CA LEU A 527 5.02 -1.16 -10.00
C LEU A 527 4.87 0.38 -10.01
N HIS A 528 4.98 1.04 -8.86
CA HIS A 528 4.90 2.50 -8.72
C HIS A 528 6.26 3.19 -8.95
N GLU A 529 7.38 2.55 -8.58
CA GLU A 529 8.73 3.08 -8.82
C GLU A 529 9.08 3.16 -10.31
N PHE A 530 8.72 2.15 -11.11
CA PHE A 530 8.94 2.16 -12.58
C PHE A 530 8.34 3.41 -13.25
N ARG A 531 7.14 3.85 -12.84
CA ARG A 531 6.52 5.09 -13.35
C ARG A 531 7.35 6.34 -13.08
N TYR A 532 8.11 6.39 -11.98
CA TYR A 532 9.00 7.52 -11.71
C TYR A 532 10.30 7.48 -12.51
N ALA A 533 10.74 6.30 -12.97
CA ALA A 533 11.86 6.18 -13.89
C ALA A 533 11.45 6.60 -15.31
N GLU A 534 10.36 6.02 -15.83
CA GLU A 534 9.80 6.29 -17.17
C GLU A 534 9.41 7.76 -17.37
N SER A 535 8.96 8.45 -16.31
CA SER A 535 8.61 9.90 -16.37
C SER A 535 9.80 10.86 -16.33
N ARG A 536 11.04 10.35 -16.34
CA ARG A 536 12.29 11.12 -16.23
C ARG A 536 13.24 10.96 -17.41
N THR A 537 13.02 9.98 -18.27
CA THR A 537 13.57 9.88 -19.63
C THR A 537 12.78 10.77 -20.57
#